data_AF-A0A3P7FLT5-F1
#
_entry.id   AF-A0A3P7FLT5-F1
#
_cell.length_a   1.000
_cell.length_b   1.000
_cell.length_c   1.000
_cell.angle_alpha   90.00
_cell.angle_beta   90.00
_cell.angle_gamma   90.00
#
_symmetry.space_group_name_H-M   'P 1'
#
loop_
_entity.id
_entity.type
_entity.pdbx_description
1 polymer ?
#
loop_
_entity_poly.entity_id
_entity_poly.type
_entity_poly.pdbx_seq_one_letter_code
_entity_poly.pdbx_strand_id
1 'polypeptide(L)'
;MKNILYVVVSYSIMSRAQQILEGFKLNWMSLRDAESGKVLWQSYEDLALPGKEHQARVPKSILKCRAVSREINFTSAEKINKFRLEQRVYLKGDIIEEWFFDFGFVIPQSTNTWQSLIEAAPEAQMLPASLLRQVYCC
;
A
#
# COMPACT_ATOMS: atom_id res chain seq x y z
N MET A 1 -9.88 -6.42 -10.92
CA MET A 1 -8.53 -5.96 -10.53
C MET A 1 -8.48 -5.95 -9.01
N LYS A 2 -7.44 -6.53 -8.41
CA LYS A 2 -7.19 -6.50 -6.96
C LYS A 2 -5.85 -5.80 -6.75
N ASN A 3 -5.81 -4.74 -5.96
CA ASN A 3 -4.57 -4.09 -5.56
C ASN A 3 -4.29 -4.51 -4.11
N ILE A 4 -3.12 -5.11 -3.88
CA ILE A 4 -2.70 -5.60 -2.56
C ILE A 4 -1.44 -4.85 -2.14
N LEU A 5 -1.49 -4.29 -0.92
CA LEU A 5 -0.35 -3.68 -0.26
C LEU A 5 0.16 -4.62 0.83
N TYR A 6 1.43 -4.98 0.75
CA TYR A 6 2.14 -5.77 1.75
C TYR A 6 3.03 -4.85 2.57
N VAL A 7 2.85 -4.89 3.89
CA VAL A 7 3.75 -4.25 4.86
C VAL A 7 4.85 -5.24 5.19
N VAL A 8 6.10 -4.93 4.83
CA VAL A 8 7.21 -5.89 4.92
C VAL A 8 8.26 -5.41 5.90
N VAL A 9 8.55 -6.28 6.87
CA VAL A 9 9.64 -6.13 7.84
C VAL A 9 10.62 -7.29 7.64
N SER A 10 11.88 -6.98 7.34
CA SER A 10 12.92 -7.99 7.15
C SER A 10 13.73 -8.21 8.43
N TYR A 11 13.86 -9.47 8.83
CA TYR A 11 14.59 -9.90 10.02
C TYR A 11 15.14 -11.32 9.79
N SER A 12 16.15 -11.72 10.56
CA SER A 12 16.78 -13.05 10.48
C SER A 12 16.16 -14.08 11.44
N ILE A 13 15.48 -13.63 12.49
CA ILE A 13 14.96 -14.50 13.57
C ILE A 13 13.46 -14.29 13.73
N MET A 14 12.66 -15.37 13.69
CA MET A 14 11.19 -15.31 13.79
C MET A 14 10.68 -14.64 15.07
N SER A 15 11.34 -14.83 16.22
CA SER A 15 10.95 -14.15 17.46
C SER A 15 11.06 -12.62 17.35
N ARG A 16 12.07 -12.14 16.61
CA ARG A 16 12.24 -10.70 16.35
C ARG A 16 11.15 -10.15 15.44
N ALA A 17 10.69 -10.95 14.48
CA ALA A 17 9.51 -10.63 13.67
C ALA A 17 8.31 -10.27 14.52
N GLN A 18 8.02 -11.17 15.46
CA GLN A 18 6.80 -11.14 16.22
C GLN A 18 6.80 -9.93 17.14
N GLN A 19 7.93 -9.64 17.79
CA GLN A 19 8.12 -8.41 18.57
C GLN A 19 7.90 -7.15 17.72
N ILE A 20 8.45 -7.10 16.50
CA ILE A 20 8.22 -5.96 15.60
C ILE A 20 6.74 -5.85 15.25
N LEU A 21 6.08 -6.95 14.90
CA LEU A 21 4.66 -6.96 14.54
C LEU A 21 3.76 -6.55 15.72
N GLU A 22 4.04 -7.02 16.93
CA GLU A 22 3.31 -6.65 18.16
C GLU A 22 3.50 -5.17 18.51
N GLY A 23 4.68 -4.60 18.20
CA GLY A 23 5.02 -3.20 18.42
C GLY A 23 4.78 -2.27 17.23
N PHE A 24 4.27 -2.76 16.10
CA PHE A 24 4.04 -1.98 14.88
C PHE A 24 2.56 -1.71 14.70
N LYS A 25 2.22 -0.47 14.37
CA LYS A 25 0.84 -0.06 14.09
C LYS A 25 0.80 0.91 12.92
N LEU A 26 -0.05 0.63 11.94
CA LEU A 26 -0.45 1.65 10.98
C LEU A 26 -1.52 2.53 11.63
N ASN A 27 -1.22 3.80 11.84
CA ASN A 27 -2.13 4.74 12.51
C ASN A 27 -3.20 5.27 11.55
N TRP A 28 -2.81 5.55 10.31
CA TRP A 28 -3.71 5.95 9.24
C TRP A 28 -3.03 5.85 7.87
N MET A 29 -3.83 5.82 6.82
CA MET A 29 -3.39 5.91 5.43
C MET A 29 -4.32 6.83 4.63
N SER A 30 -3.76 7.62 3.71
CA SER A 30 -4.50 8.46 2.77
C SER A 30 -3.99 8.27 1.35
N LEU A 31 -4.93 8.30 0.39
CA LEU A 31 -4.66 8.34 -1.04
C LEU A 31 -5.22 9.64 -1.62
N ARG A 32 -4.36 10.36 -2.34
CA ARG A 32 -4.70 11.63 -3.00
C ARG A 32 -4.35 11.54 -4.48
N ASP A 33 -5.11 12.26 -5.29
CA ASP A 33 -4.66 12.63 -6.62
C ASP A 33 -3.44 13.55 -6.46
N ALA A 34 -2.31 13.16 -7.04
CA ALA A 34 -1.06 13.90 -6.89
C ALA A 34 -1.06 15.26 -7.61
N GLU A 35 -1.90 15.42 -8.64
CA GLU A 35 -1.96 16.67 -9.40
C GLU A 35 -2.90 17.68 -8.74
N SER A 36 -4.09 17.23 -8.35
CA SER A 36 -5.10 18.12 -7.74
C SER A 36 -5.02 18.22 -6.21
N GLY A 37 -4.28 17.33 -5.55
CA GLY A 37 -4.22 17.21 -4.08
C GLY A 37 -5.50 16.64 -3.45
N LYS A 38 -6.52 16.33 -4.25
CA LYS A 38 -7.83 15.85 -3.79
C LYS A 38 -7.70 14.51 -3.07
N VAL A 39 -8.25 14.42 -1.85
CA VAL A 39 -8.38 13.14 -1.14
C VAL A 39 -9.36 12.24 -1.88
N LEU A 40 -8.87 11.06 -2.29
CA LEU A 40 -9.67 10.02 -2.93
C LEU A 40 -10.14 8.99 -1.92
N TRP A 41 -9.31 8.72 -0.92
CA TRP A 41 -9.61 7.75 0.13
C TRP A 41 -8.75 8.01 1.37
N GLN A 42 -9.28 7.68 2.54
CA GLN A 42 -8.57 7.74 3.81
C GLN A 42 -9.12 6.69 4.76
N SER A 43 -8.26 6.10 5.59
CA SER A 43 -8.64 5.22 6.68
C SER A 43 -7.76 5.46 7.91
N TYR A 44 -8.36 5.26 9.08
CA TYR A 44 -7.72 5.29 10.40
C TYR A 44 -7.68 3.89 11.04
N GLU A 45 -8.06 2.86 10.28
CA GLU A 45 -7.93 1.47 10.70
C GLU A 45 -6.47 1.03 10.61
N ASP A 46 -6.07 0.15 11.52
CA ASP A 46 -4.75 -0.49 11.45
C ASP A 46 -4.74 -1.59 10.38
N LEU A 47 -4.35 -1.18 9.16
CA LEU A 47 -4.23 -2.07 8.00
C LEU A 47 -2.95 -2.90 8.00
N ALA A 48 -2.12 -2.81 9.05
CA ALA A 48 -0.92 -3.62 9.20
C ALA A 48 -1.13 -4.85 10.11
N LEU A 49 -2.30 -5.00 10.74
CA LEU A 49 -2.58 -6.17 11.59
C LEU A 49 -2.40 -7.47 10.81
N PRO A 50 -1.54 -8.40 11.27
CA PRO A 50 -1.30 -9.68 10.61
C PRO A 50 -2.50 -10.63 10.75
N GLY A 51 -2.54 -11.66 9.92
CA GLY A 51 -3.52 -12.75 10.02
C GLY A 51 -4.90 -12.44 9.43
N LYS A 52 -5.14 -11.22 8.93
CA LYS A 52 -6.34 -10.86 8.17
C LYS A 52 -6.01 -10.08 6.91
N GLU A 53 -6.77 -10.32 5.85
CA GLU A 53 -6.77 -9.46 4.67
C GLU A 53 -7.65 -8.23 4.97
N HIS A 54 -7.13 -7.03 4.74
CA HIS A 54 -7.88 -5.79 4.91
C HIS A 54 -8.39 -5.30 3.55
N GLN A 55 -9.69 -5.00 3.47
CA GLN A 55 -10.31 -4.53 2.23
C GLN A 55 -10.47 -3.01 2.24
N ALA A 56 -9.81 -2.31 1.32
CA ALA A 56 -10.03 -0.90 1.06
C ALA A 56 -10.86 -0.70 -0.22
N ARG A 57 -11.93 0.10 -0.15
CA ARG A 57 -12.73 0.49 -1.31
C ARG A 57 -12.40 1.92 -1.72
N VAL A 58 -11.67 2.06 -2.81
CA VAL A 58 -11.27 3.35 -3.39
C VAL A 58 -12.21 3.76 -4.53
N PRO A 59 -12.41 5.06 -4.78
CA PRO A 59 -13.28 5.52 -5.86
C PRO A 59 -12.68 5.17 -7.23
N LYS A 60 -13.53 4.79 -8.20
CA LYS A 60 -13.09 4.49 -9.58
C LYS A 60 -12.33 5.64 -10.25
N SER A 61 -12.53 6.87 -9.80
CA SER A 61 -11.80 8.04 -10.30
C SER A 61 -10.29 7.95 -10.07
N ILE A 62 -9.82 7.14 -9.11
CA ILE A 62 -8.38 6.92 -8.89
C ILE A 62 -7.68 6.35 -10.13
N LEU A 63 -8.40 5.60 -10.98
CA LEU A 63 -7.88 5.04 -12.23
C LEU A 63 -7.65 6.10 -13.31
N LYS A 64 -8.13 7.34 -13.10
CA LYS A 64 -7.92 8.48 -14.01
C LYS A 64 -6.77 9.38 -13.55
N CYS A 65 -6.21 9.14 -12.37
CA CYS A 65 -5.11 9.94 -11.85
C CYS A 65 -3.84 9.58 -12.61
N ARG A 66 -3.10 10.59 -13.06
CA ARG A 66 -1.75 10.40 -13.64
C ARG A 66 -0.75 9.91 -12.60
N ALA A 67 -0.92 10.33 -11.35
CA ALA A 67 -0.23 9.78 -10.21
C ALA A 67 -1.09 9.86 -8.95
N VAL A 68 -0.92 8.88 -8.07
CA VAL A 68 -1.57 8.82 -6.75
C VAL A 68 -0.52 9.04 -5.69
N SER A 69 -0.71 10.06 -4.87
CA SER A 69 0.10 10.28 -3.66
C SER A 69 -0.49 9.46 -2.52
N ARG A 70 0.30 8.51 -2.00
CA ARG A 70 -0.01 7.73 -0.81
C ARG A 70 0.77 8.28 0.37
N GLU A 71 0.06 8.58 1.44
CA GLU A 71 0.65 8.94 2.72
C GLU A 71 0.24 7.92 3.78
N ILE A 72 1.21 7.44 4.54
CA ILE A 72 0.97 6.58 5.70
C ILE A 72 1.59 7.19 6.93
N ASN A 73 0.93 6.98 8.07
CA ASN A 73 1.53 7.22 9.37
C ASN A 73 1.53 5.92 10.15
N PHE A 74 2.67 5.61 10.75
CA PHE A 74 2.86 4.39 11.50
C PHE A 74 3.71 4.65 12.74
N THR A 75 3.50 3.83 13.75
CA THR A 75 4.29 3.80 14.97
C THR A 75 5.02 2.47 15.03
N SER A 76 6.26 2.49 15.51
CA SER A 76 7.00 1.28 15.83
C SER A 76 7.64 1.41 17.20
N ALA A 77 7.35 0.46 18.08
CA ALA A 77 8.05 0.32 19.34
C ALA A 77 9.50 -0.16 19.11
N GLU A 78 9.68 -0.97 18.07
CA GLU A 78 10.91 -1.68 17.80
C GLU A 78 11.74 -1.02 16.69
N LYS A 79 13.06 -1.21 16.77
CA LYS A 79 13.94 -0.86 15.66
C LYS A 79 13.67 -1.77 14.44
N ILE A 80 13.52 -1.17 13.26
CA ILE A 80 13.42 -1.87 11.97
C ILE A 80 14.57 -1.40 11.07
N ASN A 81 15.39 -2.33 10.56
CA ASN A 81 16.55 -1.95 9.74
C ASN A 81 16.17 -1.53 8.30
N LYS A 82 15.15 -2.18 7.73
CA LYS A 82 14.71 -1.99 6.34
C LYS A 82 13.20 -2.17 6.22
N PHE A 83 12.46 -1.15 6.64
CA PHE A 83 11.02 -1.08 6.48
C PHE A 83 10.67 -0.77 5.02
N ARG A 84 9.76 -1.54 4.42
CA ARG A 84 9.34 -1.35 3.04
C ARG A 84 7.87 -1.74 2.83
N LEU A 85 7.29 -1.22 1.76
CA LEU A 85 6.00 -1.64 1.24
C LEU A 85 6.20 -2.31 -0.12
N GLU A 86 5.54 -3.45 -0.31
CA GLU A 86 5.46 -4.09 -1.62
C GLU A 86 4.00 -4.00 -2.07
N GLN A 87 3.75 -3.40 -3.23
CA GLN A 87 2.41 -3.27 -3.79
C GLN A 87 2.31 -4.12 -5.05
N ARG A 88 1.27 -4.96 -5.13
CA ARG A 88 1.01 -5.81 -6.28
C ARG A 88 -0.39 -5.57 -6.80
N VAL A 89 -0.52 -5.34 -8.10
CA VAL A 89 -1.83 -5.25 -8.78
C VAL A 89 -2.05 -6.50 -9.59
N TYR A 90 -3.20 -7.13 -9.34
CA TYR A 90 -3.63 -8.36 -9.98
C TYR A 90 -4.79 -8.10 -10.93
N LEU A 91 -4.69 -8.62 -12.15
CA LEU A 91 -5.80 -8.76 -13.09
C LEU A 91 -6.05 -10.24 -13.35
N LYS A 92 -7.26 -10.72 -13.05
CA LYS A 92 -7.67 -12.12 -13.28
C LYS A 92 -6.76 -13.17 -12.61
N GLY A 93 -6.07 -12.81 -11.52
CA GLY A 93 -5.18 -13.70 -10.77
C GLY A 93 -3.69 -13.51 -11.11
N ASP A 94 -3.40 -12.89 -12.25
CA ASP A 94 -2.03 -12.60 -12.67
C ASP A 94 -1.58 -11.23 -12.15
N ILE A 95 -0.33 -11.13 -11.72
CA ILE A 95 0.31 -9.86 -11.39
C ILE A 95 0.56 -9.10 -12.69
N ILE A 96 0.05 -7.87 -12.76
CA ILE A 96 0.28 -6.97 -13.91
C ILE A 96 1.27 -5.86 -13.59
N GLU A 97 1.34 -5.42 -12.34
CA GLU A 97 2.24 -4.35 -11.89
C GLU A 97 2.70 -4.65 -10.45
N GLU A 98 3.99 -4.44 -10.20
CA GLU A 98 4.60 -4.50 -8.87
C GLU A 98 5.39 -3.23 -8.58
N TRP A 99 5.26 -2.72 -7.36
CA TRP A 99 6.06 -1.62 -6.86
C TRP A 99 6.69 -1.98 -5.52
N PHE A 100 7.93 -1.57 -5.34
CA PHE A 100 8.70 -1.73 -4.11
C PHE A 100 9.06 -0.34 -3.60
N PHE A 101 8.54 0.02 -2.43
CA PHE A 101 8.80 1.31 -1.79
C PHE A 101 9.63 1.08 -0.55
N ASP A 102 10.80 1.71 -0.46
CA ASP A 102 11.71 1.57 0.68
C ASP A 102 11.62 2.81 1.57
N PHE A 103 11.27 2.62 2.85
CA PHE A 103 11.38 3.65 3.87
C PHE A 103 12.77 3.63 4.53
N GLY A 104 13.35 2.44 4.65
CA GLY A 104 14.65 2.23 5.26
C GLY A 104 14.57 2.06 6.78
N PHE A 105 15.42 2.78 7.49
CA PHE A 105 15.62 2.59 8.92
C PHE A 105 14.50 3.24 9.74
N VAL A 106 13.94 2.49 10.69
CA VAL A 106 12.98 2.98 11.68
C VAL A 106 13.64 2.92 13.05
N ILE A 107 13.80 4.07 13.68
CA ILE A 107 14.24 4.15 15.09
C ILE A 107 13.14 3.59 16.01
N PRO A 108 13.50 2.94 17.14
CA PRO A 108 12.52 2.44 18.10
C PRO A 108 11.72 3.58 18.74
N GLN A 109 10.54 3.25 19.28
CA GLN A 109 9.63 4.18 19.96
C GLN A 109 9.30 5.44 19.14
N SER A 110 9.09 5.29 17.83
CA SER A 110 8.85 6.42 16.93
C SER A 110 7.51 6.35 16.22
N THR A 111 7.02 7.54 15.86
CA THR A 111 5.89 7.72 14.95
C THR A 111 6.38 8.47 13.73
N ASN A 112 6.17 7.88 12.56
CA ASN A 112 6.71 8.37 11.30
C ASN A 112 5.56 8.61 10.32
N THR A 113 5.69 9.66 9.51
CA THR A 113 4.85 9.89 8.34
C THR A 113 5.68 9.69 7.10
N TRP A 114 5.17 8.89 6.16
CA TRP A 114 5.85 8.55 4.93
C TRP A 114 4.93 8.78 3.73
N GLN A 115 5.44 9.54 2.76
CA GLN A 115 4.79 9.80 1.49
C GLN A 115 5.47 9.01 0.38
N SER A 116 4.65 8.48 -0.54
CA SER A 116 5.09 7.70 -1.69
C SER A 116 4.19 8.01 -2.89
N LEU A 117 4.78 8.07 -4.07
CA LEU A 117 4.07 8.37 -5.31
C LEU A 117 3.90 7.09 -6.13
N ILE A 118 2.68 6.85 -6.61
CA ILE A 118 2.36 5.75 -7.53
C ILE A 118 2.00 6.40 -8.87
N GLU A 119 2.92 6.34 -9.83
CA GLU A 119 2.68 6.86 -11.17
C GLU A 119 1.85 5.86 -11.99
N ALA A 120 0.87 6.37 -12.74
CA ALA A 120 0.17 5.56 -13.73
C ALA A 120 1.11 5.27 -14.90
N ALA A 121 1.03 4.05 -15.43
CA ALA A 121 1.70 3.73 -16.68
C ALA A 121 1.25 4.70 -17.80
N PRO A 122 2.13 5.05 -18.77
CA PRO A 122 1.74 5.83 -19.93
C PRO A 122 0.53 5.20 -20.64
N GLU A 123 -0.31 6.00 -21.30
CA GLU A 123 -1.56 5.48 -21.89
C GLU A 123 -1.37 4.29 -22.83
N ALA A 124 -0.26 4.27 -23.56
CA ALA A 124 0.12 3.18 -24.47
C ALA A 124 0.35 1.83 -23.77
N GLN A 125 0.58 1.83 -22.46
CA GLN A 125 0.79 0.65 -21.61
C GLN A 125 -0.40 0.36 -20.70
N MET A 126 -1.40 1.25 -20.66
CA MET A 126 -2.59 1.04 -19.83
C MET A 126 -3.46 -0.07 -20.40
N LEU A 127 -3.85 -1.02 -19.55
CA LEU A 127 -4.87 -2.00 -19.91
C LEU A 127 -6.20 -1.29 -20.16
N PRO A 128 -6.89 -1.57 -21.29
CA PRO A 128 -8.17 -0.94 -21.57
C PRO A 128 -9.18 -1.27 -20.46
N ALA A 129 -9.93 -0.26 -20.01
CA ALA A 129 -10.89 -0.41 -18.92
C ALA A 129 -11.98 -1.47 -19.18
N SER A 130 -12.18 -1.89 -20.45
CA SER A 130 -13.05 -3.02 -20.82
C SER A 130 -12.60 -4.35 -20.21
N LEU A 131 -11.29 -4.57 -20.02
CA LEU A 131 -10.75 -5.76 -19.37
C LEU A 131 -11.13 -5.84 -17.89
N LEU A 132 -11.48 -4.72 -17.26
CA LEU A 132 -11.96 -4.66 -15.88
C LEU A 132 -13.42 -5.13 -15.77
N ARG A 133 -14.21 -5.07 -16.86
CA ARG A 133 -15.65 -5.35 -16.86
C ARG A 133 -16.02 -6.81 -17.18
N GLN A 134 -15.10 -7.66 -17.64
CA GLN A 134 -15.40 -9.08 -17.89
C GLN A 134 -15.49 -9.91 -16.59
N VAL A 135 -16.17 -9.37 -15.58
CA VAL A 135 -16.32 -9.95 -14.26
C VAL A 135 -17.83 -10.14 -14.03
N TYR A 136 -18.25 -11.39 -14.16
CA TYR A 136 -19.60 -11.99 -14.02
C TYR A 136 -20.58 -11.80 -15.19
N CYS A 137 -20.49 -12.71 -16.17
CA CYS A 137 -21.66 -13.26 -16.84
C CYS A 137 -21.41 -14.77 -17.01
N CYS A 138 -21.67 -15.52 -15.93
CA CYS A 138 -22.00 -16.95 -15.86
C CYS A 138 -22.66 -17.15 -14.50
#